data_AF-A0A0F9ZBL4-F1
#
_entry.id   AF-A0A0F9ZBL4-F1
#
_cell.length_a   1.000
_cell.length_b   1.000
_cell.length_c   1.000
_cell.angle_alpha   90.00
_cell.angle_beta   90.00
_cell.angle_gamma   90.00
#
_symmetry.space_group_name_H-M   'P 1'
#
loop_
_entity.id
_entity.type
_entity.pdbx_description
1 polymer ?
#
loop_
_entity_poly.entity_id
_entity_poly.type
_entity_poly.pdbx_seq_one_letter_code
_entity_poly.pdbx_strand_id
1 'polypeptide(L)'
;MPGLLFNLQKLIVLIFALIFPDKYPDTINVFIHGTQMSRIIFGKSKNKQKGLVHYSQLPAKNFRLRFPAILNKKCPANYPLSTFYMFNWSGNLRFKSREKAALQLYKELDALAKKHELKYKIYPKIRLITHSHGGNVALNLAKIKPTNGCLKIHEAILLACPVQAETKSFTQDPMFENIISIYSSLDWIQILDPQGFYEISKGKGVPFFSERKFKSTDKLCNIKVRLNKKGLKHIDFLRTKFINKIPEIIELAYSKRSKKLENIDLYLTLNKNEKNSLEQDAKELAQIIAGH
;
A
#
# COMPACT_ATOMS: atom_id res chain seq x y z
N MET A 1 40.28 32.67 18.91
CA MET A 1 38.82 32.87 18.97
C MET A 1 38.01 31.79 18.21
N PRO A 2 38.09 30.49 18.56
CA PRO A 2 37.28 29.44 17.91
C PRO A 2 35.89 29.22 18.55
N GLY A 3 35.66 29.68 19.78
CA GLY A 3 34.40 29.44 20.50
C GLY A 3 33.19 30.25 20.00
N LEU A 4 33.42 31.44 19.41
CA LEU A 4 32.33 32.32 18.96
C LEU A 4 31.67 31.79 17.67
N LEU A 5 32.47 31.28 16.73
CA LEU A 5 31.99 30.68 15.48
C LEU A 5 31.18 29.39 15.73
N PHE A 6 31.59 28.58 16.70
CA PHE A 6 30.90 27.33 17.05
C PHE A 6 29.49 27.59 17.64
N ASN A 7 29.34 28.65 18.45
CA ASN A 7 28.05 29.01 19.03
C ASN A 7 27.09 29.63 18.00
N LEU A 8 27.61 30.40 17.03
CA LEU A 8 26.79 30.96 15.96
C LEU A 8 26.24 29.86 15.03
N GLN A 9 27.04 28.84 14.73
CA GLN A 9 26.60 27.73 13.87
C GLN A 9 25.49 26.90 14.53
N LYS A 10 25.58 26.64 15.85
CA LYS A 10 24.50 25.99 16.62
C LYS A 10 23.23 26.83 16.67
N LEU A 11 23.36 28.15 16.83
CA LEU A 11 22.23 29.06 16.86
C LEU A 11 21.52 29.12 15.50
N ILE A 12 22.27 29.15 14.39
CA ILE A 12 21.71 29.08 13.03
C ILE A 12 20.95 27.76 12.82
N VAL A 13 21.50 26.62 13.24
CA VAL A 13 20.80 25.32 13.15
C VAL A 13 19.51 25.31 13.99
N LEU A 14 19.53 25.89 15.19
CA LEU A 14 18.35 25.98 16.05
C LEU A 14 17.27 26.89 15.45
N ILE A 15 17.68 28.05 14.91
CA ILE A 15 16.80 28.98 14.23
C ILE A 15 16.23 28.35 12.95
N PHE A 16 17.04 27.65 12.15
CA PHE A 16 16.54 26.91 10.99
C PHE A 16 15.56 25.80 11.38
N ALA A 17 15.81 25.06 12.46
CA ALA A 17 14.88 24.04 12.95
C ALA A 17 13.55 24.64 13.49
N LEU A 18 13.58 25.89 13.96
CA LEU A 18 12.38 26.61 14.43
C LEU A 18 11.62 27.31 13.29
N ILE A 19 12.33 27.85 12.28
CA ILE A 19 11.75 28.55 11.13
C ILE A 19 11.27 27.57 10.06
N PHE A 20 11.99 26.46 9.89
CA PHE A 20 11.65 25.35 9.01
C PHE A 20 11.48 24.11 9.89
N PRO A 21 10.38 24.01 10.68
CA PRO A 21 10.05 22.73 11.28
C PRO A 21 9.95 21.77 10.09
N ASP A 22 10.91 20.83 9.98
CA ASP A 22 10.89 19.79 8.97
C ASP A 22 9.44 19.35 8.85
N LYS A 23 8.83 19.58 7.67
CA LYS A 23 7.39 19.36 7.50
C LYS A 23 7.17 17.89 7.78
N TYR A 24 6.78 17.59 9.03
CA TYR A 24 6.86 16.23 9.51
C TYR A 24 5.92 15.41 8.66
N PRO A 25 6.32 14.20 8.26
CA PRO A 25 5.46 13.35 7.48
C PRO A 25 4.17 13.10 8.27
N ASP A 26 3.09 13.76 7.86
CA ASP A 26 1.77 13.61 8.47
C ASP A 26 1.14 12.25 8.12
N THR A 27 1.81 11.47 7.28
CA THR A 27 1.30 10.24 6.71
C THR A 27 2.22 9.05 7.00
N ILE A 28 1.65 8.00 7.57
CA ILE A 28 2.25 6.67 7.66
C ILE A 28 1.84 5.88 6.43
N ASN A 29 2.84 5.40 5.68
CA ASN A 29 2.64 4.59 4.49
C ASN A 29 2.87 3.12 4.83
N VAL A 30 1.90 2.25 4.53
CA VAL A 30 2.02 0.81 4.80
C VAL A 30 1.76 0.01 3.55
N PHE A 31 2.74 -0.78 3.12
CA PHE A 31 2.53 -1.75 2.04
C PHE A 31 2.12 -3.12 2.59
N ILE A 32 1.00 -3.65 2.07
CA ILE A 32 0.44 -4.95 2.42
C ILE A 32 0.54 -5.88 1.21
N HIS A 33 1.42 -6.88 1.30
CA HIS A 33 1.66 -7.80 0.21
C HIS A 33 0.49 -8.77 -0.04
N GLY A 34 0.41 -9.33 -1.25
CA GLY A 34 -0.54 -10.39 -1.60
C GLY A 34 -0.21 -11.78 -1.07
N THR A 35 -0.87 -12.79 -1.61
CA THR A 35 -0.58 -14.21 -1.36
C THR A 35 0.89 -14.52 -1.68
N GLN A 36 1.58 -15.23 -0.79
CA GLN A 36 2.96 -15.67 -1.05
C GLN A 36 2.94 -16.93 -1.92
N MET A 37 2.71 -16.80 -3.23
CA MET A 37 2.69 -17.95 -4.16
C MET A 37 4.00 -18.77 -4.11
N SER A 38 5.14 -18.15 -3.82
CA SER A 38 6.42 -18.86 -3.68
C SER A 38 6.46 -19.86 -2.51
N ARG A 39 5.57 -19.78 -1.51
CA ARG A 39 5.44 -20.83 -0.48
C ARG A 39 4.80 -22.10 -1.03
N ILE A 40 3.98 -21.99 -2.07
CA ILE A 40 3.31 -23.14 -2.71
C ILE A 40 4.33 -23.89 -3.58
N ILE A 41 5.30 -23.19 -4.17
CA ILE A 41 6.24 -23.76 -5.15
C ILE A 41 7.63 -24.06 -4.54
N PHE A 42 8.15 -23.24 -3.61
CA PHE A 42 9.55 -23.29 -3.16
C PHE A 42 9.74 -23.48 -1.64
N GLY A 43 8.71 -23.95 -0.92
CA GLY A 43 8.82 -24.34 0.49
C GLY A 43 8.87 -23.18 1.51
N LYS A 44 8.90 -23.55 2.79
CA LYS A 44 8.80 -22.63 3.94
C LYS A 44 10.09 -21.80 4.07
N SER A 45 10.07 -20.55 3.60
CA SER A 45 11.03 -19.53 4.03
C SER A 45 11.00 -19.43 5.57
N LYS A 46 12.10 -19.85 6.20
CA LYS A 46 12.31 -19.81 7.65
C LYS A 46 12.43 -18.34 8.09
N ASN A 47 11.62 -17.94 9.07
CA ASN A 47 11.63 -16.65 9.75
C ASN A 47 11.51 -15.38 8.88
N LYS A 48 10.32 -15.16 8.31
CA LYS A 48 9.89 -13.79 7.99
C LYS A 48 9.26 -13.17 9.24
N GLN A 49 9.83 -12.08 9.72
CA GLN A 49 9.23 -11.22 10.75
C GLN A 49 7.77 -10.94 10.35
N LYS A 50 6.82 -11.39 11.18
CA LYS A 50 5.39 -11.15 10.97
C LYS A 50 5.00 -9.80 11.57
N GLY A 51 3.90 -9.24 11.08
CA GLY A 51 3.38 -7.96 11.53
C GLY A 51 3.97 -6.78 10.76
N LEU A 52 3.82 -5.61 11.34
CA LEU A 52 4.21 -4.31 10.83
C LEU A 52 5.69 -4.08 11.14
N VAL A 53 6.46 -3.89 10.08
CA VAL A 53 7.92 -3.76 10.13
C VAL A 53 8.31 -2.48 9.43
N HIS A 54 9.14 -1.66 10.07
CA HIS A 54 9.66 -0.45 9.42
C HIS A 54 10.58 -0.84 8.26
N TYR A 55 10.60 -0.07 7.16
CA TYR A 55 11.34 -0.47 5.96
C TYR A 55 12.82 -0.78 6.25
N SER A 56 13.47 0.00 7.12
CA SER A 56 14.89 -0.14 7.46
C SER A 56 15.21 -1.43 8.24
N GLN A 57 14.21 -2.10 8.80
CA GLN A 57 14.38 -3.36 9.52
C GLN A 57 14.36 -4.59 8.59
N LEU A 58 14.03 -4.40 7.31
CA LEU A 58 14.03 -5.49 6.34
C LEU A 58 15.43 -5.73 5.78
N PRO A 59 15.79 -6.99 5.49
CA PRO A 59 17.07 -7.29 4.85
C PRO A 59 17.19 -6.57 3.50
N ALA A 60 18.36 -6.01 3.20
CA ALA A 60 18.67 -5.31 1.94
C ALA A 60 18.28 -6.10 0.68
N LYS A 61 18.39 -7.44 0.70
CA LYS A 61 18.03 -8.31 -0.43
C LYS A 61 16.52 -8.54 -0.58
N ASN A 62 15.68 -7.95 0.28
CA ASN A 62 14.23 -8.15 0.22
C ASN A 62 13.64 -7.38 -0.96
N PHE A 63 13.17 -8.09 -1.98
CA PHE A 63 12.58 -7.51 -3.19
C PHE A 63 11.44 -6.52 -2.90
N ARG A 64 10.77 -6.63 -1.75
CA ARG A 64 9.68 -5.73 -1.37
C ARG A 64 10.16 -4.32 -1.03
N LEU A 65 11.45 -4.14 -0.72
CA LEU A 65 12.06 -2.82 -0.54
C LEU A 65 12.04 -1.97 -1.82
N ARG A 66 11.84 -2.58 -2.99
CA ARG A 66 11.58 -1.87 -4.26
C ARG A 66 10.42 -0.91 -4.14
N PHE A 67 9.35 -1.33 -3.48
CA PHE A 67 8.13 -0.56 -3.41
C PHE A 67 8.31 0.81 -2.71
N PRO A 68 8.77 0.86 -1.43
CA PRO A 68 9.06 2.13 -0.77
C PRO A 68 10.16 2.94 -1.47
N ALA A 69 11.24 2.29 -1.94
CA ALA A 69 12.35 2.96 -2.60
C ALA A 69 11.90 3.73 -3.86
N ILE A 70 11.12 3.10 -4.73
CA ILE A 70 10.64 3.69 -5.98
C ILE A 70 9.67 4.83 -5.69
N LEU A 71 8.72 4.63 -4.78
CA LEU A 71 7.76 5.67 -4.41
C LEU A 71 8.42 6.88 -3.76
N ASN A 72 9.38 6.65 -2.86
CA ASN A 72 10.16 7.71 -2.24
C ASN A 72 10.97 8.49 -3.28
N LYS A 73 11.69 7.80 -4.19
CA LYS A 73 12.44 8.45 -5.26
C LYS A 73 11.54 9.32 -6.14
N LYS A 74 10.32 8.87 -6.45
CA LYS A 74 9.39 9.58 -7.33
C LYS A 74 8.68 10.74 -6.64
N CYS A 75 8.31 10.59 -5.36
CA CYS A 75 7.55 11.59 -4.61
C CYS A 75 7.92 11.52 -3.11
N PRO A 76 9.11 12.03 -2.73
CA PRO A 76 9.65 11.83 -1.38
C PRO A 76 8.82 12.51 -0.29
N ALA A 77 8.14 13.61 -0.62
CA ALA A 77 7.25 14.32 0.30
C ALA A 77 6.04 13.47 0.73
N ASN A 78 5.49 12.64 -0.18
CA ASN A 78 4.30 11.83 0.10
C ASN A 78 4.65 10.41 0.58
N TYR A 79 5.84 9.92 0.21
CA TYR A 79 6.34 8.59 0.57
C TYR A 79 7.72 8.66 1.24
N PRO A 80 7.90 9.41 2.33
CA PRO A 80 9.18 9.44 3.04
C PRO A 80 9.47 8.06 3.63
N LEU A 81 10.70 7.58 3.43
CA LEU A 81 11.10 6.25 3.92
C LEU A 81 10.96 6.16 5.45
N SER A 82 11.20 7.25 6.17
CA SER A 82 11.11 7.33 7.64
C SER A 82 9.72 7.03 8.22
N THR A 83 8.65 7.07 7.41
CA THR A 83 7.30 6.66 7.82
C THR A 83 6.73 5.53 6.95
N PHE A 84 7.62 4.77 6.29
CA PHE A 84 7.23 3.65 5.44
C PHE A 84 7.39 2.31 6.15
N TYR A 85 6.30 1.55 6.18
CA TYR A 85 6.20 0.26 6.82
C TYR A 85 5.71 -0.83 5.86
N MET A 86 5.99 -2.07 6.23
CA MET A 86 5.63 -3.26 5.50
C MET A 86 4.86 -4.17 6.44
N PHE A 87 3.64 -4.56 6.06
CA PHE A 87 2.87 -5.52 6.84
C PHE A 87 3.06 -6.94 6.29
N ASN A 88 3.74 -7.77 7.07
CA ASN A 88 4.07 -9.15 6.73
C ASN A 88 3.06 -10.10 7.38
N TRP A 89 2.13 -10.60 6.57
CA TRP A 89 1.15 -11.60 7.00
C TRP A 89 1.42 -12.97 6.38
N SER A 90 0.63 -13.98 6.76
CA SER A 90 0.85 -15.37 6.35
C SER A 90 0.78 -15.58 4.84
N GLY A 91 -0.02 -14.78 4.13
CA GLY A 91 -0.39 -15.00 2.74
C GLY A 91 -1.42 -16.12 2.55
N ASN A 92 -2.06 -16.59 3.63
CA ASN A 92 -3.04 -17.69 3.56
C ASN A 92 -4.39 -17.19 3.03
N LEU A 93 -4.95 -17.90 2.05
CA LEU A 93 -6.21 -17.54 1.39
C LEU A 93 -7.47 -17.80 2.22
N ARG A 94 -7.40 -18.43 3.39
CA ARG A 94 -8.58 -18.63 4.25
C ARG A 94 -9.08 -17.32 4.85
N PHE A 95 -10.39 -17.07 4.83
CA PHE A 95 -11.01 -15.86 5.40
C PHE A 95 -10.59 -15.59 6.84
N LYS A 96 -10.72 -16.58 7.74
CA LYS A 96 -10.26 -16.45 9.14
C LYS A 96 -8.79 -16.03 9.26
N SER A 97 -7.92 -16.44 8.32
CA SER A 97 -6.52 -16.00 8.34
C SER A 97 -6.38 -14.53 7.92
N ARG A 98 -7.20 -14.05 6.98
CA ARG A 98 -7.22 -12.65 6.56
C ARG A 98 -7.79 -11.76 7.67
N GLU A 99 -8.84 -12.19 8.35
CA GLU A 99 -9.41 -11.50 9.52
C GLU A 99 -8.41 -11.42 10.67
N LYS A 100 -7.74 -12.52 11.02
CA LYS A 100 -6.69 -12.52 12.04
C LYS A 100 -5.55 -11.57 11.66
N ALA A 101 -5.17 -11.54 10.38
CA ALA A 101 -4.17 -10.59 9.89
C ALA A 101 -4.65 -9.14 9.98
N ALA A 102 -5.93 -8.87 9.68
CA ALA A 102 -6.53 -7.54 9.82
C ALA A 102 -6.56 -7.09 11.29
N LEU A 103 -6.92 -7.98 12.23
CA LEU A 103 -6.89 -7.67 13.66
C LEU A 103 -5.47 -7.36 14.15
N GLN A 104 -4.48 -8.13 13.69
CA GLN A 104 -3.08 -7.84 14.01
C GLN A 104 -2.64 -6.49 13.43
N LEU A 105 -2.94 -6.25 12.15
CA LEU A 105 -2.66 -4.98 11.48
C LEU A 105 -3.25 -3.80 12.24
N TYR A 106 -4.54 -3.89 12.62
CA TYR A 106 -5.23 -2.86 13.38
C TYR A 106 -4.51 -2.50 14.69
N LYS A 107 -4.17 -3.52 15.50
CA LYS A 107 -3.50 -3.31 16.78
C LYS A 107 -2.15 -2.63 16.62
N GLU A 108 -1.37 -3.04 15.62
CA GLU A 108 -0.04 -2.50 15.37
C GLU A 108 -0.11 -1.09 14.75
N LEU A 109 -1.10 -0.82 13.88
CA LEU A 109 -1.37 0.53 13.36
C LEU A 109 -1.81 1.49 14.46
N ASP A 110 -2.73 1.09 15.34
CA ASP A 110 -3.20 1.91 16.46
C ASP A 110 -2.04 2.26 17.41
N ALA A 111 -1.21 1.28 17.77
CA ALA A 111 -0.02 1.51 18.58
C ALA A 111 0.98 2.44 17.88
N LEU A 112 1.20 2.25 16.57
CA LEU A 112 2.10 3.09 15.79
C LEU A 112 1.58 4.53 15.66
N ALA A 113 0.28 4.72 15.43
CA ALA A 113 -0.35 6.02 15.33
C ALA A 113 -0.27 6.80 16.64
N LYS A 114 -0.54 6.15 17.78
CA LYS A 114 -0.35 6.73 19.12
C LYS A 114 1.09 7.12 19.39
N LYS A 115 2.06 6.26 19.02
CA LYS A 115 3.49 6.58 19.15
C LYS A 115 3.88 7.79 18.30
N HIS A 116 3.35 7.88 17.08
CA HIS A 116 3.56 9.02 16.19
C HIS A 116 2.97 10.31 16.78
N GLU A 117 1.74 10.26 17.27
CA GLU A 117 1.07 11.38 17.91
C GLU A 117 1.83 11.88 19.15
N LEU A 118 2.28 10.98 20.02
CA LEU A 118 3.08 11.35 21.19
C LEU A 118 4.38 12.07 20.81
N LYS A 119 5.03 11.61 19.72
CA LYS A 119 6.31 12.13 19.23
C LYS A 119 6.18 13.47 18.52
N TYR A 120 5.20 13.59 17.61
CA TYR A 120 5.08 14.74 16.70
C TYR A 120 3.91 15.68 17.05
N LYS A 121 3.15 15.36 18.12
CA LYS A 121 1.94 16.09 18.56
C LYS A 121 0.85 16.17 17.49
N ILE A 122 0.87 15.25 16.52
CA ILE A 122 -0.08 15.16 15.42
C ILE A 122 -0.43 13.69 15.18
N TYR A 123 -1.73 13.39 15.17
CA TYR A 123 -2.23 12.06 14.79
C TYR A 123 -2.02 11.83 13.28
N PRO A 124 -1.35 10.74 12.87
CA PRO A 124 -1.00 10.55 11.47
C PRO A 124 -2.19 10.11 10.63
N LYS A 125 -2.20 10.53 9.37
CA LYS A 125 -2.98 9.90 8.29
C LYS A 125 -2.37 8.53 7.99
N ILE A 126 -3.20 7.53 7.78
CA ILE A 126 -2.74 6.18 7.42
C ILE A 126 -3.11 5.89 5.97
N ARG A 127 -2.07 5.65 5.17
CA ARG A 127 -2.18 5.18 3.79
C ARG A 127 -1.80 3.72 3.69
N LEU A 128 -2.73 2.89 3.25
CA LEU A 128 -2.49 1.48 2.94
C LEU A 128 -2.32 1.33 1.43
N ILE A 129 -1.20 0.74 1.00
CA ILE A 129 -0.99 0.32 -0.39
C ILE A 129 -0.96 -1.18 -0.41
N THR A 130 -1.88 -1.79 -1.15
CA THR A 130 -2.09 -3.24 -1.07
C THR A 130 -1.96 -3.87 -2.44
N HIS A 131 -1.54 -5.14 -2.46
CA HIS A 131 -1.54 -5.94 -3.69
C HIS A 131 -2.34 -7.22 -3.48
N SER A 132 -3.16 -7.60 -4.47
CA SER A 132 -3.89 -8.87 -4.47
C SER A 132 -4.73 -9.05 -3.20
N HIS A 133 -4.68 -10.21 -2.54
CA HIS A 133 -5.36 -10.46 -1.27
C HIS A 133 -4.87 -9.63 -0.08
N GLY A 134 -3.76 -8.89 -0.20
CA GLY A 134 -3.40 -7.86 0.78
C GLY A 134 -4.50 -6.80 0.90
N GLY A 135 -5.21 -6.51 -0.21
CA GLY A 135 -6.37 -5.62 -0.19
C GLY A 135 -7.52 -6.18 0.63
N ASN A 136 -7.77 -7.49 0.56
CA ASN A 136 -8.78 -8.13 1.39
C ASN A 136 -8.39 -8.17 2.89
N VAL A 137 -7.10 -8.24 3.23
CA VAL A 137 -6.66 -8.03 4.62
C VAL A 137 -6.98 -6.62 5.08
N ALA A 138 -6.69 -5.60 4.26
CA ALA A 138 -7.04 -4.22 4.57
C ALA A 138 -8.55 -4.03 4.73
N LEU A 139 -9.37 -4.50 3.78
CA LEU A 139 -10.83 -4.36 3.84
C LEU A 139 -11.44 -4.99 5.09
N ASN A 140 -10.86 -6.09 5.61
CA ASN A 140 -11.33 -6.71 6.85
C ASN A 140 -11.13 -5.84 8.10
N LEU A 141 -10.40 -4.72 8.03
CA LEU A 141 -10.37 -3.72 9.10
C LEU A 141 -11.77 -3.18 9.43
N ALA A 142 -12.69 -3.13 8.47
CA ALA A 142 -14.09 -2.73 8.68
C ALA A 142 -14.85 -3.63 9.67
N LYS A 143 -14.42 -4.89 9.85
CA LYS A 143 -15.04 -5.81 10.82
C LYS A 143 -14.69 -5.43 12.27
N ILE A 144 -13.65 -4.63 12.47
CA ILE A 144 -13.16 -4.29 13.81
C ILE A 144 -13.94 -3.08 14.31
N LYS A 145 -14.62 -3.23 15.44
CA LYS A 145 -15.29 -2.13 16.13
C LYS A 145 -14.34 -1.60 17.21
N PRO A 146 -13.79 -0.38 17.04
CA PRO A 146 -12.94 0.21 18.06
C PRO A 146 -13.76 0.41 19.34
N THR A 147 -13.29 -0.11 20.46
CA THR A 147 -13.89 0.22 21.76
C THR A 147 -13.43 1.60 22.25
N ASN A 148 -12.16 1.95 22.01
CA ASN A 148 -11.49 3.13 22.58
C ASN A 148 -10.61 3.91 21.58
N GLY A 149 -10.90 3.83 20.27
CA GLY A 149 -9.99 4.37 19.25
C GLY A 149 -10.70 5.01 18.06
N CYS A 150 -10.05 6.02 17.49
CA CYS A 150 -10.48 6.73 16.28
C CYS A 150 -9.71 6.29 15.03
N LEU A 151 -9.04 5.13 15.06
CA LEU A 151 -8.22 4.68 13.93
C LEU A 151 -9.08 4.62 12.66
N LYS A 152 -8.72 5.46 11.69
CA LYS A 152 -9.29 5.48 10.36
C LYS A 152 -8.19 5.33 9.33
N ILE A 153 -8.54 4.69 8.23
CA ILE A 153 -7.70 4.59 7.07
C ILE A 153 -8.03 5.76 6.15
N HIS A 154 -7.13 6.74 6.14
CA HIS A 154 -7.25 7.92 5.29
C HIS A 154 -7.32 7.52 3.81
N GLU A 155 -6.50 6.56 3.40
CA GLU A 155 -6.49 6.08 2.01
C GLU A 155 -6.12 4.60 1.91
N ALA A 156 -6.89 3.83 1.15
CA ALA A 156 -6.57 2.47 0.76
C ALA A 156 -6.43 2.35 -0.76
N ILE A 157 -5.23 2.05 -1.24
CA ILE A 157 -4.92 1.81 -2.64
C ILE A 157 -4.87 0.29 -2.88
N LEU A 158 -5.84 -0.21 -3.64
CA LEU A 158 -6.06 -1.63 -3.88
C LEU A 158 -5.53 -2.02 -5.26
N LEU A 159 -4.29 -2.52 -5.33
CA LEU A 159 -3.69 -2.96 -6.60
C LEU A 159 -4.08 -4.40 -6.90
N ALA A 160 -4.83 -4.62 -7.97
CA ALA A 160 -5.25 -5.95 -8.40
C ALA A 160 -5.95 -6.76 -7.29
N CYS A 161 -6.75 -6.09 -6.44
CA CYS A 161 -7.48 -6.77 -5.37
C CYS A 161 -8.65 -7.57 -5.95
N PRO A 162 -8.76 -8.89 -5.67
CA PRO A 162 -9.96 -9.64 -6.02
C PRO A 162 -11.13 -9.10 -5.20
N VAL A 163 -12.23 -8.76 -5.88
CA VAL A 163 -13.46 -8.27 -5.24
C VAL A 163 -14.24 -9.48 -4.76
N GLN A 164 -14.20 -9.72 -3.45
CA GLN A 164 -14.86 -10.85 -2.83
C GLN A 164 -16.26 -10.47 -2.38
N ALA A 165 -17.22 -11.39 -2.47
CA ALA A 165 -18.60 -11.16 -2.05
C ALA A 165 -18.69 -10.74 -0.58
N GLU A 166 -17.80 -11.28 0.26
CA GLU A 166 -17.78 -11.02 1.70
C GLU A 166 -17.19 -9.65 2.06
N THR A 167 -16.26 -9.12 1.26
CA THR A 167 -15.54 -7.86 1.57
C THR A 167 -15.98 -6.68 0.71
N LYS A 168 -16.73 -6.90 -0.38
CA LYS A 168 -17.08 -5.82 -1.31
C LYS A 168 -17.86 -4.68 -0.68
N SER A 169 -18.73 -4.97 0.30
CA SER A 169 -19.49 -3.96 1.04
C SER A 169 -18.64 -3.16 2.03
N PHE A 170 -17.49 -3.69 2.47
CA PHE A 170 -16.60 -3.00 3.42
C PHE A 170 -15.98 -1.72 2.85
N THR A 171 -16.04 -1.55 1.53
CA THR A 171 -15.61 -0.32 0.86
C THR A 171 -16.42 0.92 1.27
N GLN A 172 -17.60 0.73 1.86
CA GLN A 172 -18.47 1.81 2.35
C GLN A 172 -18.27 2.12 3.84
N ASP A 173 -17.59 1.24 4.58
CA ASP A 173 -17.48 1.33 6.03
C ASP A 173 -16.78 2.64 6.49
N PRO A 174 -17.20 3.26 7.62
CA PRO A 174 -16.55 4.44 8.18
C PRO A 174 -15.06 4.28 8.52
N MET A 175 -14.55 3.05 8.60
CA MET A 175 -13.13 2.73 8.70
C MET A 175 -12.30 3.35 7.57
N PHE A 176 -12.87 3.51 6.38
CA PHE A 176 -12.19 4.06 5.21
C PHE A 176 -12.76 5.42 4.82
N GLU A 177 -11.87 6.39 4.65
CA GLU A 177 -12.22 7.71 4.08
C GLU A 177 -12.18 7.67 2.55
N ASN A 178 -11.11 7.07 2.00
CA ASN A 178 -10.85 7.04 0.57
C ASN A 178 -10.34 5.67 0.13
N ILE A 179 -10.87 5.17 -0.98
CA ILE A 179 -10.44 3.92 -1.61
C ILE A 179 -10.18 4.13 -3.10
N ILE A 180 -9.02 3.70 -3.56
CA ILE A 180 -8.68 3.68 -4.98
C ILE A 180 -8.46 2.23 -5.38
N SER A 181 -9.37 1.67 -6.17
CA SER A 181 -9.26 0.32 -6.70
C SER A 181 -8.64 0.35 -8.09
N ILE A 182 -7.43 -0.20 -8.25
CA ILE A 182 -6.71 -0.20 -9.52
C ILE A 182 -6.67 -1.63 -10.08
N TYR A 183 -7.20 -1.81 -11.28
CA TYR A 183 -7.35 -3.12 -11.90
C TYR A 183 -6.99 -3.13 -13.39
N SER A 184 -6.85 -4.32 -13.97
CA SER A 184 -6.58 -4.51 -15.40
C SER A 184 -7.46 -5.61 -15.97
N SER A 185 -7.85 -5.47 -17.24
CA SER A 185 -8.62 -6.50 -17.95
C SER A 185 -7.84 -7.80 -18.20
N LEU A 186 -6.51 -7.75 -18.26
CA LEU A 186 -5.65 -8.92 -18.51
C LEU A 186 -5.19 -9.61 -17.22
N ASP A 187 -5.62 -9.13 -16.05
CA ASP A 187 -5.26 -9.76 -14.78
C ASP A 187 -6.23 -10.90 -14.42
N TRP A 188 -6.09 -12.06 -15.06
CA TRP A 188 -7.00 -13.18 -14.76
C TRP A 188 -6.88 -13.70 -13.33
N ILE A 189 -5.71 -13.58 -12.69
CA ILE A 189 -5.51 -13.99 -11.29
C ILE A 189 -6.42 -13.21 -10.34
N GLN A 190 -6.71 -11.95 -10.63
CA GLN A 190 -7.67 -11.15 -9.86
C GLN A 190 -9.10 -11.73 -9.85
N ILE A 191 -9.53 -12.45 -10.88
CA ILE A 191 -10.84 -13.11 -10.94
C ILE A 191 -10.78 -14.55 -10.42
N LEU A 192 -9.66 -15.24 -10.65
CA LEU A 192 -9.45 -16.64 -10.28
C LEU A 192 -9.17 -16.82 -8.77
N ASP A 193 -9.94 -16.15 -7.92
CA ASP A 193 -10.05 -16.45 -6.50
C ASP A 193 -11.28 -17.35 -6.31
N PRO A 194 -11.08 -18.66 -6.03
CA PRO A 194 -12.16 -19.63 -6.00
C PRO A 194 -12.92 -19.53 -4.67
N GLN A 195 -13.68 -18.45 -4.54
CA GLN A 195 -14.41 -18.08 -3.33
C GLN A 195 -15.36 -19.19 -2.87
N GLY A 196 -15.91 -19.97 -3.80
CA GLY A 196 -16.82 -21.08 -3.52
C GLY A 196 -16.21 -22.23 -2.71
N PHE A 197 -14.88 -22.38 -2.70
CA PHE A 197 -14.22 -23.43 -1.90
C PHE A 197 -13.99 -23.05 -0.44
N TYR A 198 -14.28 -21.81 -0.05
CA TYR A 198 -14.15 -21.42 1.34
C TYR A 198 -15.31 -22.02 2.17
N GLU A 199 -15.05 -22.46 3.39
CA GLU A 199 -16.10 -23.08 4.23
C GLU A 199 -17.30 -22.14 4.48
N ILE A 200 -17.03 -20.82 4.52
CA ILE A 200 -18.04 -19.78 4.76
C ILE A 200 -19.01 -19.63 3.57
N SER A 201 -18.65 -20.05 2.35
CA SER A 201 -19.50 -19.96 1.16
C SER A 201 -20.39 -21.18 0.93
N LYS A 202 -20.21 -22.29 1.68
CA LYS A 202 -21.06 -23.48 1.55
C LYS A 202 -22.53 -23.12 1.84
N GLY A 203 -23.41 -23.38 0.87
CA GLY A 203 -24.86 -23.14 1.00
C GLY A 203 -25.31 -21.69 0.86
N LYS A 204 -24.41 -20.72 0.59
CA LYS A 204 -24.75 -19.28 0.55
C LYS A 204 -24.85 -18.67 -0.85
N GLY A 205 -24.76 -19.48 -1.91
CA GLY A 205 -24.83 -18.99 -3.29
C GLY A 205 -23.72 -17.98 -3.66
N VAL A 206 -22.58 -18.01 -2.96
CA VAL A 206 -21.45 -17.10 -3.25
C VAL A 206 -20.89 -17.46 -4.63
N PRO A 207 -20.66 -16.47 -5.52
CA PRO A 207 -20.04 -16.72 -6.81
C PRO A 207 -18.72 -17.46 -6.66
N PHE A 208 -18.46 -18.41 -7.56
CA PHE A 208 -17.23 -19.20 -7.49
C PHE A 208 -15.98 -18.33 -7.70
N PHE A 209 -16.08 -17.28 -8.52
CA PHE A 209 -14.98 -16.37 -8.84
C PHE A 209 -15.21 -14.95 -8.31
N SER A 210 -14.13 -14.18 -8.15
CA SER A 210 -14.18 -12.76 -7.76
C SER A 210 -14.52 -11.84 -8.93
N GLU A 211 -15.05 -10.67 -8.58
CA GLU A 211 -15.23 -9.58 -9.54
C GLU A 211 -13.91 -8.76 -9.68
N ARG A 212 -13.80 -7.96 -10.74
CA ARG A 212 -12.63 -7.04 -10.92
C ARG A 212 -12.85 -5.67 -10.31
N LYS A 213 -14.12 -5.28 -10.18
CA LYS A 213 -14.54 -3.90 -9.98
C LYS A 213 -15.51 -3.86 -8.81
N PHE A 214 -15.29 -2.92 -7.89
CA PHE A 214 -16.25 -2.69 -6.81
C PHE A 214 -17.42 -1.85 -7.32
N LYS A 215 -18.57 -1.91 -6.65
CA LYS A 215 -19.63 -0.92 -6.85
C LYS A 215 -19.05 0.47 -6.53
N SER A 216 -19.17 1.41 -7.46
CA SER A 216 -18.69 2.77 -7.26
C SER A 216 -19.49 3.45 -6.14
N THR A 217 -18.81 4.30 -5.37
CA THR A 217 -19.37 5.07 -4.26
C THR A 217 -18.61 6.39 -4.14
N ASP A 218 -19.14 7.34 -3.36
CA ASP A 218 -18.43 8.59 -3.09
C ASP A 218 -17.06 8.39 -2.42
N LYS A 219 -16.83 7.22 -1.80
CA LYS A 219 -15.57 6.83 -1.16
C LYS A 219 -14.59 6.10 -2.09
N LEU A 220 -15.10 5.48 -3.15
CA LEU A 220 -14.36 4.52 -3.96
C LEU A 220 -14.27 4.95 -5.43
N CYS A 221 -13.05 5.07 -5.93
CA CYS A 221 -12.76 5.25 -7.34
C CYS A 221 -12.21 3.96 -7.96
N ASN A 222 -12.85 3.44 -9.01
CA ASN A 222 -12.31 2.34 -9.80
C ASN A 222 -11.49 2.88 -10.98
N ILE A 223 -10.23 2.45 -11.08
CA ILE A 223 -9.30 2.84 -12.14
C ILE A 223 -8.84 1.60 -12.90
N LYS A 224 -9.25 1.49 -14.15
CA LYS A 224 -8.74 0.48 -15.07
C LYS A 224 -7.45 1.00 -15.70
N VAL A 225 -6.37 0.25 -15.59
CA VAL A 225 -5.06 0.66 -16.12
C VAL A 225 -4.63 -0.19 -17.31
N ARG A 226 -4.01 0.48 -18.29
CA ARG A 226 -3.26 -0.11 -19.39
C ARG A 226 -1.90 0.57 -19.48
N LEU A 227 -0.85 -0.19 -19.77
CA LEU A 227 0.50 0.32 -19.96
C LEU A 227 0.91 0.13 -21.42
N ASN A 228 1.21 1.22 -22.12
CA ASN A 228 1.46 1.21 -23.57
C ASN A 228 0.33 0.53 -24.36
N LYS A 229 -0.92 0.87 -24.03
CA LYS A 229 -2.16 0.28 -24.58
C LYS A 229 -2.34 -1.22 -24.30
N LYS A 230 -1.43 -1.87 -23.58
CA LYS A 230 -1.54 -3.28 -23.17
C LYS A 230 -2.11 -3.39 -21.75
N GLY A 231 -2.98 -4.35 -21.52
CA GLY A 231 -3.41 -4.68 -20.16
C GLY A 231 -2.23 -5.21 -19.33
N LEU A 232 -2.30 -5.01 -18.03
CA LEU A 232 -1.36 -5.55 -17.05
C LEU A 232 -1.77 -6.95 -16.60
N LYS A 233 -0.80 -7.85 -16.39
CA LYS A 233 -0.95 -9.10 -15.63
C LYS A 233 -0.80 -8.81 -14.13
N HIS A 234 -1.18 -9.76 -13.28
CA HIS A 234 -1.15 -9.61 -11.83
C HIS A 234 0.17 -9.14 -11.23
N ILE A 235 1.29 -9.68 -11.74
CA ILE A 235 2.64 -9.36 -11.25
C ILE A 235 3.14 -8.01 -11.77
N ASP A 236 2.57 -7.48 -12.86
CA ASP A 236 3.00 -6.21 -13.43
C ASP A 236 2.74 -5.03 -12.48
N PHE A 237 1.74 -5.15 -11.60
CA PHE A 237 1.46 -4.17 -10.53
C PHE A 237 2.59 -4.04 -9.50
N LEU A 238 3.51 -5.01 -9.44
CA LEU A 238 4.69 -4.99 -8.56
C LEU A 238 5.99 -4.65 -9.29
N ARG A 239 5.92 -4.33 -10.60
CA ARG A 239 7.09 -3.96 -11.40
C ARG A 239 7.35 -2.47 -11.29
N THR A 240 8.62 -2.07 -11.35
CA THR A 240 9.08 -0.68 -11.27
C THR A 240 8.31 0.26 -12.19
N LYS A 241 8.11 -0.17 -13.44
CA LYS A 241 7.37 0.58 -14.47
C LYS A 241 5.97 0.99 -14.02
N PHE A 242 5.27 0.12 -13.29
CA PHE A 242 3.95 0.44 -12.77
C PHE A 242 4.03 1.23 -11.45
N ILE A 243 4.91 0.84 -10.53
CA ILE A 243 5.07 1.50 -9.22
C ILE A 243 5.38 2.99 -9.41
N ASN A 244 6.23 3.35 -10.38
CA ASN A 244 6.54 4.74 -10.74
C ASN A 244 5.33 5.57 -11.15
N LYS A 245 4.24 4.95 -11.57
CA LYS A 245 3.00 5.60 -12.00
C LYS A 245 1.97 5.75 -10.88
N ILE A 246 2.16 5.10 -9.73
CA ILE A 246 1.19 5.16 -8.62
C ILE A 246 0.90 6.60 -8.17
N PRO A 247 1.88 7.50 -7.95
CA PRO A 247 1.57 8.88 -7.57
C PRO A 247 0.72 9.61 -8.61
N GLU A 248 1.04 9.46 -9.90
CA GLU A 248 0.28 10.06 -11.02
C GLU A 248 -1.17 9.52 -11.07
N ILE A 249 -1.36 8.22 -10.81
CA ILE A 249 -2.69 7.60 -10.78
C ILE A 249 -3.52 8.14 -9.60
N ILE A 250 -2.91 8.32 -8.43
CA ILE A 250 -3.59 8.82 -7.22
C ILE A 250 -4.02 10.27 -7.41
N GLU A 251 -3.15 11.14 -7.91
CA GLU A 251 -3.50 12.53 -8.23
C GLU A 251 -4.65 12.60 -9.25
N LEU A 252 -4.62 11.75 -10.27
CA LEU A 252 -5.72 11.65 -11.22
C LEU A 252 -7.02 11.24 -10.51
N ALA A 253 -6.97 10.24 -9.63
CA ALA A 253 -8.12 9.77 -8.87
C ALA A 253 -8.78 10.93 -8.09
N TYR A 254 -7.97 11.73 -7.38
CA TYR A 254 -8.45 12.90 -6.65
C TYR A 254 -9.06 13.96 -7.57
N SER A 255 -8.38 14.30 -8.67
CA SER A 255 -8.86 15.31 -9.63
C SER A 255 -10.19 14.93 -10.32
N LYS A 256 -10.50 13.64 -10.40
CA LYS A 256 -11.71 13.11 -11.06
C LYS A 256 -12.84 12.89 -10.06
N ARG A 257 -12.50 12.59 -8.81
CA ARG A 257 -13.48 12.47 -7.73
C ARG A 257 -14.14 13.80 -7.38
N SER A 258 -13.40 14.91 -7.44
CA SER A 258 -14.00 16.25 -7.34
C SER A 258 -15.05 16.53 -8.43
N LYS A 259 -15.01 15.78 -9.53
CA LYS A 259 -15.96 15.84 -10.65
C LYS A 259 -17.03 14.74 -10.61
N LYS A 260 -17.13 13.99 -9.50
CA LYS A 260 -18.05 12.85 -9.30
C LYS A 260 -17.96 11.77 -10.40
N LEU A 261 -16.77 11.58 -10.99
CA LEU A 261 -16.55 10.52 -11.98
C LEU A 261 -16.26 9.20 -11.27
N GLU A 262 -17.18 8.26 -11.41
CA GLU A 262 -17.20 6.99 -10.66
C GLU A 262 -16.25 5.91 -11.22
N ASN A 263 -15.87 6.02 -12.49
CA ASN A 263 -15.13 5.01 -13.23
C ASN A 263 -14.16 5.65 -14.21
N ILE A 264 -12.88 5.29 -14.11
CA ILE A 264 -11.82 5.90 -14.92
C ILE A 264 -11.08 4.81 -15.70
N ASP A 265 -11.13 4.90 -17.03
CA ASP A 265 -10.26 4.12 -17.90
C ASP A 265 -8.99 4.94 -18.18
N LEU A 266 -7.86 4.48 -17.63
CA LEU A 266 -6.58 5.17 -17.70
C LEU A 266 -5.59 4.44 -18.61
N TYR A 267 -5.05 5.19 -19.56
CA TYR A 267 -3.98 4.77 -20.46
C TYR A 267 -2.68 5.41 -20.02
N LEU A 268 -1.79 4.61 -19.43
CA LEU A 268 -0.47 5.02 -19.03
C LEU A 268 0.50 4.76 -20.18
N THR A 269 1.21 5.81 -20.60
CA THR A 269 2.29 5.69 -21.59
C THR A 269 3.63 5.67 -20.83
N LEU A 270 4.47 4.68 -21.13
CA LEU A 270 5.86 4.68 -20.69
C LEU A 270 6.70 5.52 -21.64
N ASN A 271 7.67 6.24 -21.09
CA ASN A 271 8.66 6.92 -21.92
C ASN A 271 9.55 5.88 -22.61
N LYS A 272 9.94 6.12 -23.87
CA LYS A 272 10.79 5.20 -24.65
C LYS A 272 12.10 4.83 -23.93
N ASN A 273 12.59 5.71 -23.04
CA ASN A 273 13.81 5.53 -22.25
C ASN A 273 13.64 4.58 -21.04
N GLU A 274 12.42 4.21 -20.68
CA GLU A 274 12.12 3.25 -19.58
C GLU A 274 12.14 1.79 -20.07
N LYS A 275 12.80 1.52 -21.20
CA LYS A 275 12.73 0.21 -21.88
C LYS A 275 13.50 -0.92 -21.20
N ASN A 276 14.39 -0.65 -20.25
CA ASN A 276 15.34 -1.67 -19.78
C ASN A 276 14.83 -2.57 -18.63
N SER A 277 15.53 -3.70 -18.51
CA SER A 277 15.11 -5.00 -17.98
C SER A 277 15.18 -5.10 -16.44
N LEU A 278 14.67 -6.22 -15.91
CA LEU A 278 14.75 -6.62 -14.49
C LEU A 278 16.14 -6.48 -13.85
N GLU A 279 17.20 -6.50 -14.66
CA GLU A 279 18.58 -6.32 -14.23
C GLU A 279 18.90 -4.87 -13.90
N GLN A 280 18.33 -3.91 -14.65
CA GLN A 280 18.43 -2.49 -14.34
C GLN A 280 17.64 -2.15 -13.09
N ASP A 281 16.45 -2.76 -12.90
CA ASP A 281 15.69 -2.67 -11.65
C ASP A 281 16.47 -3.20 -10.45
N ALA A 282 17.25 -4.27 -10.62
CA ALA A 282 18.07 -4.85 -9.57
C ALA A 282 19.30 -3.98 -9.24
N LYS A 283 19.98 -3.45 -10.26
CA LYS A 283 21.12 -2.52 -10.11
C LYS A 283 20.69 -1.21 -9.46
N GLU A 284 19.58 -0.63 -9.91
CA GLU A 284 19.04 0.62 -9.35
C GLU A 284 18.60 0.42 -7.89
N LEU A 285 17.98 -0.72 -7.56
CA LEU A 285 17.66 -1.02 -6.17
C LEU A 285 18.92 -1.19 -5.31
N ALA A 286 19.93 -1.88 -5.82
CA ALA A 286 21.19 -2.05 -5.11
C ALA A 286 21.87 -0.70 -4.84
N GLN A 287 21.83 0.24 -5.79
CA GLN A 287 22.32 1.60 -5.62
C GLN A 287 21.50 2.40 -4.60
N ILE A 288 20.17 2.34 -4.65
CA ILE A 288 19.30 3.03 -3.67
C ILE A 288 19.54 2.49 -2.26
N ILE A 289 19.71 1.18 -2.11
CA ILE A 289 19.95 0.55 -0.80
C ILE A 289 21.38 0.83 -0.31
N ALA A 290 22.38 0.92 -1.18
CA ALA A 290 23.76 1.19 -0.79
C ALA A 290 24.05 2.67 -0.47
N GLY A 291 23.18 3.60 -0.88
CA GLY A 291 23.30 5.04 -0.60
C GLY A 291 22.64 5.51 0.70
N HIS A 292 22.11 4.59 1.51
CA HIS A 292 21.46 4.83 2.80
C HIS A 292 22.08 3.94 3.89
#